data_AF-A0A317HCF0-F1
#
_entry.id   AF-A0A317HCF0-F1
#
_cell.length_a   1.000
_cell.length_b   1.000
_cell.length_c   1.000
_cell.angle_alpha   90.00
_cell.angle_beta   90.00
_cell.angle_gamma   90.00
#
_symmetry.space_group_name_H-M   'P 1'
#
loop_
_entity.id
_entity.type
_entity.pdbx_description
1 polymer ?
#
loop_
_entity_poly.entity_id
_entity_poly.type
_entity_poly.pdbx_seq_one_letter_code
_entity_poly.pdbx_strand_id
1 'polypeptide(L)'
;MGADIYLKSKHEPHQALWEPRFNKAVRERDALPRDCYAYTQKQLEVGTIYDEMFSVGYYRDSYNNSSLLNQLNLSWWEDVGPMLDKNGMLPIERAKELRAIIAVRPLDEKRVREAMSGSETYDECLDYFEDKRTRLLTLLDESIELGEPLYMSI
;
A
#
# COMPACT_ATOMS: atom_id res chain seq x y z
N MET A 1 -11.46 2.76 -2.56
CA MET A 1 -10.47 3.54 -3.35
C MET A 1 -9.28 3.84 -2.47
N GLY A 2 -8.12 4.19 -3.04
CA GLY A 2 -6.90 4.45 -2.30
C GLY A 2 -5.81 5.04 -3.19
N ALA A 3 -4.73 5.51 -2.58
CA ALA A 3 -3.51 5.91 -3.25
C ALA A 3 -2.66 4.68 -3.51
N ASP A 4 -2.26 4.49 -4.77
CA ASP A 4 -1.39 3.41 -5.21
C ASP A 4 -0.03 3.99 -5.61
N ILE A 5 1.04 3.46 -5.02
CA ILE A 5 2.41 3.96 -5.17
C ILE A 5 3.28 2.84 -5.72
N TYR A 6 4.03 3.15 -6.77
CA TYR A 6 4.80 2.16 -7.52
C TYR A 6 6.24 2.62 -7.73
N LEU A 7 7.18 1.76 -7.35
CA LEU A 7 8.55 1.76 -7.84
C LEU A 7 8.60 0.81 -9.05
N LYS A 8 8.44 1.37 -10.25
CA LYS A 8 8.11 0.61 -11.46
C LYS A 8 9.15 -0.44 -11.80
N SER A 9 10.44 -0.12 -11.67
CA SER A 9 11.51 -1.07 -11.99
C SER A 9 11.45 -2.36 -11.17
N LYS A 10 10.89 -2.30 -9.95
CA LYS A 10 10.68 -3.47 -9.10
C LYS A 10 9.29 -4.07 -9.28
N HIS A 11 8.26 -3.23 -9.32
CA HIS A 11 6.88 -3.71 -9.34
C HIS A 11 6.51 -4.38 -10.66
N GLU A 12 6.82 -3.76 -11.80
CA GLU A 12 6.36 -4.27 -13.11
C GLU A 12 6.92 -5.67 -13.43
N PRO A 13 8.22 -5.97 -13.25
CA PRO A 13 8.73 -7.33 -13.46
C PRO A 13 8.16 -8.36 -12.48
N HIS A 14 7.96 -7.96 -11.21
CA HIS A 14 7.38 -8.83 -10.19
C HIS A 14 5.91 -9.14 -10.52
N GLN A 15 5.14 -8.12 -10.87
CA GLN A 15 3.77 -8.29 -11.32
C GLN A 15 3.68 -9.18 -12.56
N ALA A 16 4.54 -8.99 -13.56
CA ALA A 16 4.57 -9.82 -14.76
C ALA A 16 4.84 -11.31 -14.47
N LEU A 17 5.58 -11.63 -13.40
CA LEU A 17 5.83 -12.99 -12.94
C LEU A 17 4.59 -13.60 -12.26
N TRP A 18 3.88 -12.81 -11.45
CA TRP A 18 2.80 -13.29 -10.58
C TRP A 18 1.42 -13.21 -11.20
N GLU A 19 1.15 -12.24 -12.08
CA GLU A 19 -0.14 -12.05 -12.73
C GLU A 19 -0.64 -13.31 -13.48
N PRO A 20 0.20 -14.04 -14.26
CA PRO A 20 -0.24 -15.29 -14.86
C PRO A 20 -0.65 -16.35 -13.83
N ARG A 21 0.03 -16.40 -12.68
CA ARG A 21 -0.27 -17.34 -11.58
C ARG A 21 -1.56 -16.95 -10.88
N PHE A 22 -1.75 -15.67 -10.60
CA PHE A 22 -2.98 -15.11 -10.06
C PHE A 22 -4.18 -15.45 -10.95
N ASN A 23 -4.06 -15.15 -12.25
CA ASN A 23 -5.11 -15.43 -13.23
C ASN A 23 -5.43 -16.92 -13.32
N LYS A 24 -4.42 -17.80 -13.22
CA LYS A 24 -4.64 -19.25 -13.17
C LYS A 24 -5.39 -19.66 -11.90
N ALA A 25 -4.94 -19.21 -10.72
CA ALA A 25 -5.59 -19.51 -9.44
C ALA A 25 -7.04 -19.03 -9.38
N VAL A 26 -7.32 -17.83 -9.91
CA VAL A 26 -8.69 -17.29 -10.04
C VAL A 26 -9.56 -18.21 -10.91
N ARG A 27 -9.06 -18.64 -12.08
CA ARG A 27 -9.83 -19.56 -12.95
C ARG A 27 -10.10 -20.91 -12.27
N GLU A 28 -9.13 -21.45 -11.54
CA GLU A 28 -9.30 -22.70 -10.80
C GLU A 28 -10.33 -22.57 -9.67
N ARG A 29 -10.31 -21.45 -8.94
CA ARG A 29 -11.33 -21.13 -7.93
C ARG A 29 -12.71 -21.01 -8.56
N ASP A 30 -12.84 -20.25 -9.64
CA ASP A 30 -14.12 -19.91 -10.27
C ASP A 30 -14.77 -21.11 -10.98
N ALA A 31 -14.01 -22.17 -11.25
CA ALA A 31 -14.54 -23.45 -11.75
C ALA A 31 -15.25 -24.28 -10.66
N LEU A 32 -15.15 -23.89 -9.38
CA LEU A 32 -15.75 -24.62 -8.25
C LEU A 32 -17.06 -23.96 -7.78
N PRO A 33 -18.02 -24.74 -7.25
CA PRO A 33 -19.19 -24.19 -6.56
C PRO A 33 -18.77 -23.35 -5.34
N ARG A 34 -19.31 -22.14 -5.19
CA ARG A 34 -18.91 -21.18 -4.14
C ARG A 34 -19.07 -21.70 -2.71
N ASP A 35 -20.04 -22.55 -2.48
CA ASP A 35 -20.41 -23.02 -1.13
C ASP A 35 -19.65 -24.29 -0.70
N CYS A 36 -18.61 -24.70 -1.45
CA CYS A 36 -17.82 -25.89 -1.11
C CYS A 36 -16.48 -25.55 -0.45
N TYR A 37 -16.00 -26.45 0.41
CA TYR A 37 -14.72 -26.30 1.10
C TYR A 37 -13.54 -26.08 0.15
N ALA A 38 -13.55 -26.73 -1.02
CA ALA A 38 -12.50 -26.57 -2.03
C ALA A 38 -12.46 -25.13 -2.59
N TYR A 39 -13.61 -24.47 -2.75
CA TYR A 39 -13.66 -23.07 -3.14
C TYR A 39 -13.03 -22.17 -2.07
N THR A 40 -13.32 -22.41 -0.79
CA THR A 40 -12.71 -21.67 0.32
C THR A 40 -11.19 -21.82 0.32
N GLN A 41 -10.67 -23.03 0.13
CA GLN A 41 -9.22 -23.25 0.05
C GLN A 41 -8.59 -22.52 -1.14
N LYS A 42 -9.25 -22.57 -2.32
CA LYS A 42 -8.78 -21.82 -3.49
C LYS A 42 -8.88 -20.30 -3.32
N GLN A 43 -9.86 -19.82 -2.57
CA GLN A 43 -9.96 -18.40 -2.23
C GLN A 43 -8.78 -17.94 -1.35
N LEU A 44 -8.32 -18.77 -0.40
CA LEU A 44 -7.13 -18.49 0.40
C LEU A 44 -5.88 -18.46 -0.48
N GLU A 45 -5.72 -19.43 -1.39
CA GLU A 45 -4.60 -19.46 -2.34
C GLU A 45 -4.57 -18.22 -3.24
N VAL A 46 -5.73 -17.80 -3.77
CA VAL A 46 -5.85 -16.56 -4.55
C VAL A 46 -5.43 -15.35 -3.71
N GLY A 47 -5.82 -15.29 -2.44
CA GLY A 47 -5.40 -14.24 -1.51
C GLY A 47 -3.88 -14.20 -1.34
N THR A 48 -3.25 -15.34 -1.05
CA THR A 48 -1.78 -15.42 -0.90
C THR A 48 -1.05 -15.00 -2.16
N ILE A 49 -1.51 -15.42 -3.34
CA ILE A 49 -0.89 -15.02 -4.61
C ILE A 49 -1.10 -13.53 -4.88
N TYR A 50 -2.27 -12.98 -4.52
CA TYR A 50 -2.55 -11.55 -4.65
C TYR A 50 -1.61 -10.73 -3.76
N ASP A 51 -1.46 -11.10 -2.50
CA ASP A 51 -0.57 -10.43 -1.55
C ASP A 51 0.88 -10.47 -2.03
N GLU A 52 1.31 -11.62 -2.57
CA GLU A 52 2.65 -11.77 -3.14
C GLU A 52 2.82 -10.93 -4.41
N MET A 53 1.83 -10.86 -5.30
CA MET A 53 1.90 -10.04 -6.51
C MET A 53 2.14 -8.55 -6.21
N PHE A 54 1.67 -8.09 -5.04
CA PHE A 54 1.81 -6.71 -4.56
C PHE A 54 2.84 -6.56 -3.43
N SER A 55 3.71 -7.55 -3.20
CA SER A 55 4.70 -7.53 -2.12
C SER A 55 5.95 -6.70 -2.43
N VAL A 56 6.24 -6.46 -3.72
CA VAL A 56 7.48 -5.82 -4.18
C VAL A 56 7.18 -4.53 -4.97
N GLY A 57 7.91 -3.47 -4.61
CA GLY A 57 7.88 -2.18 -5.31
C GLY A 57 6.52 -1.46 -5.25
N TYR A 58 5.66 -1.82 -4.31
CA TYR A 58 4.29 -1.32 -4.24
C TYR A 58 3.88 -0.98 -2.81
N TYR A 59 3.11 0.10 -2.68
CA TYR A 59 2.43 0.46 -1.44
C TYR A 59 1.03 0.98 -1.76
N ARG A 60 0.07 0.62 -0.90
CA ARG A 60 -1.32 1.08 -0.98
C ARG A 60 -1.74 1.77 0.30
N ASP A 61 -2.35 2.95 0.16
CA ASP A 61 -3.06 3.60 1.23
C ASP A 61 -4.54 3.78 0.92
N SER A 62 -5.41 3.10 1.66
CA SER A 62 -6.85 3.15 1.45
C SER A 62 -7.43 4.50 1.87
N TYR A 63 -8.38 5.05 1.11
CA TYR A 63 -9.13 6.27 1.45
C TYR A 63 -10.27 5.99 2.44
N ASN A 64 -9.91 5.43 3.58
CA ASN A 64 -10.82 5.16 4.69
C ASN A 64 -10.04 5.34 6.01
N ASN A 65 -10.66 4.91 7.11
CA ASN A 65 -10.07 5.00 8.44
C ASN A 65 -8.67 4.34 8.57
N SER A 66 -8.33 3.39 7.69
CA SER A 66 -7.01 2.77 7.65
C SER A 66 -5.94 3.57 6.87
N SER A 67 -6.25 4.79 6.38
CA SER A 67 -5.28 5.66 5.70
C SER A 67 -4.19 6.12 6.65
N LEU A 68 -2.93 5.79 6.34
CA LEU A 68 -1.79 6.27 7.10
C LEU A 68 -1.67 7.80 7.03
N LEU A 69 -1.79 8.41 5.85
CA LEU A 69 -1.63 9.86 5.74
C LEU A 69 -2.68 10.60 6.58
N ASN A 70 -3.92 10.11 6.57
CA ASN A 70 -4.96 10.68 7.41
C ASN A 70 -4.59 10.61 8.90
N GLN A 71 -3.99 9.50 9.36
CA GLN A 71 -3.49 9.38 10.74
C GLN A 71 -2.30 10.30 11.04
N LEU A 72 -1.49 10.64 10.03
CA LEU A 72 -0.42 11.63 10.14
C LEU A 72 -0.92 13.08 9.99
N ASN A 73 -2.25 13.28 9.87
CA ASN A 73 -2.86 14.57 9.57
C ASN A 73 -2.25 15.19 8.29
N LEU A 74 -2.17 14.38 7.24
CA LEU A 74 -1.75 14.68 5.89
C LEU A 74 -2.84 14.24 4.89
N SER A 75 -2.79 14.80 3.70
CA SER A 75 -3.71 14.56 2.59
C SER A 75 -2.94 14.15 1.33
N TRP A 76 -3.36 13.07 0.68
CA TRP A 76 -2.81 12.66 -0.61
C TRP A 76 -2.99 13.75 -1.68
N TRP A 77 -4.10 14.48 -1.67
CA TRP A 77 -4.37 15.52 -2.67
C TRP A 77 -3.77 16.87 -2.33
N GLU A 78 -3.79 17.29 -1.07
CA GLU A 78 -3.36 18.63 -0.67
C GLU A 78 -1.87 18.70 -0.35
N ASP A 79 -1.30 17.66 0.26
CA ASP A 79 0.11 17.64 0.66
C ASP A 79 0.98 16.92 -0.37
N VAL A 80 0.54 15.77 -0.89
CA VAL A 80 1.35 14.96 -1.83
C VAL A 80 1.11 15.32 -3.30
N GLY A 81 -0.14 15.58 -3.69
CA GLY A 81 -0.50 15.93 -5.07
C GLY A 81 0.36 17.06 -5.67
N PRO A 82 0.61 18.17 -4.96
CA PRO A 82 1.48 19.25 -5.44
C PRO A 82 2.96 18.86 -5.59
N MET A 83 3.40 17.74 -5.02
CA MET A 83 4.76 17.22 -5.15
C MET A 83 4.96 16.42 -6.44
N LEU A 84 3.87 16.01 -7.09
CA LEU A 84 3.91 15.20 -8.31
C LEU A 84 4.17 16.07 -9.54
N ASP A 85 4.83 15.47 -10.53
CA ASP A 85 4.90 16.04 -11.87
C ASP A 85 3.60 15.81 -12.66
N LYS A 86 3.54 16.37 -13.87
CA LYS A 86 2.38 16.25 -14.77
C LYS A 86 2.00 14.82 -15.17
N ASN A 87 2.88 13.85 -14.95
CA ASN A 87 2.65 12.44 -15.26
C ASN A 87 2.29 11.61 -14.01
N GLY A 88 2.10 12.27 -12.86
CA GLY A 88 1.86 11.60 -11.58
C GLY A 88 3.12 10.96 -10.99
N MET A 89 4.31 11.39 -11.39
CA MET A 89 5.57 10.90 -10.82
C MET A 89 5.99 11.79 -9.65
N LEU A 90 6.47 11.20 -8.56
CA LEU A 90 7.13 11.88 -7.46
C LEU A 90 8.65 11.95 -7.74
N PRO A 91 9.22 13.13 -8.07
CA PRO A 91 10.65 13.27 -8.32
C PRO A 91 11.48 12.99 -7.06
N ILE A 92 12.75 12.60 -7.24
CA ILE A 92 13.63 12.19 -6.12
C ILE A 92 13.75 13.23 -5.01
N GLU A 93 13.92 14.51 -5.35
CA GLU A 93 14.02 15.56 -4.32
C GLU A 93 12.72 15.70 -3.52
N ARG A 94 11.58 15.47 -4.16
CA ARG A 94 10.27 15.46 -3.50
C ARG A 94 10.04 14.17 -2.71
N ALA A 95 10.57 13.03 -3.15
CA ALA A 95 10.55 11.79 -2.37
C ALA A 95 11.33 11.94 -1.05
N LYS A 96 12.50 12.59 -1.08
CA LYS A 96 13.26 12.93 0.15
C LYS A 96 12.47 13.83 1.08
N GLU A 97 11.82 14.86 0.54
CA GLU A 97 10.96 15.77 1.31
C GLU A 97 9.79 15.04 1.97
N LEU A 98 9.04 14.24 1.20
CA LEU A 98 7.91 13.46 1.69
C LEU A 98 8.33 12.46 2.78
N ARG A 99 9.44 11.74 2.54
CA ARG A 99 10.03 10.84 3.52
C ARG A 99 10.35 11.55 4.83
N ALA A 100 10.99 12.71 4.76
CA ALA A 100 11.35 13.48 5.95
C ALA A 100 10.11 13.93 6.74
N ILE A 101 9.05 14.35 6.04
CA ILE A 101 7.77 14.71 6.66
C ILE A 101 7.15 13.50 7.37
N ILE A 102 7.03 12.35 6.68
CA ILE A 102 6.37 11.15 7.22
C ILE A 102 7.14 10.59 8.42
N ALA A 103 8.47 10.58 8.38
CA ALA A 103 9.31 9.98 9.42
C ALA A 103 9.19 10.66 10.78
N VAL A 104 8.90 11.96 10.82
CA VAL A 104 8.88 12.74 12.07
C VAL A 104 7.47 13.09 12.54
N ARG A 105 6.46 12.95 11.67
CA ARG A 105 5.11 13.39 11.97
C ARG A 105 4.43 12.37 12.90
N PRO A 106 3.95 12.77 14.09
CA PRO A 106 3.33 11.84 15.01
C PRO A 106 2.01 11.32 14.44
N LEU A 107 1.64 10.09 14.81
CA LEU A 107 0.28 9.61 14.59
C LEU A 107 -0.67 10.39 15.52
N ASP A 108 -1.80 10.83 14.98
CA ASP A 108 -2.83 11.49 15.77
C ASP A 108 -3.59 10.45 16.60
N GLU A 109 -3.39 10.49 17.92
CA GLU A 109 -3.97 9.52 18.85
C GLU A 109 -5.49 9.42 18.71
N LYS A 110 -6.19 10.55 18.54
CA LYS A 110 -7.66 10.56 18.42
C LYS A 110 -8.08 9.83 17.16
N ARG A 111 -7.46 10.12 16.02
CA ARG A 111 -7.78 9.47 14.75
C ARG A 111 -7.42 7.98 14.75
N VAL A 112 -6.31 7.60 15.40
CA VAL A 112 -5.93 6.18 15.58
C VAL A 112 -6.99 5.44 16.39
N ARG A 113 -7.50 6.05 17.47
CA ARG A 113 -8.60 5.49 18.27
C ARG A 113 -9.91 5.39 17.49
N GLU A 114 -10.23 6.39 16.68
CA GLU A 114 -11.45 6.42 15.86
C GLU A 114 -11.37 5.54 14.61
N ALA A 115 -10.17 5.19 14.17
CA ALA A 115 -9.97 4.42 12.95
C ALA A 115 -10.55 3.00 13.06
N MET A 116 -10.57 2.46 14.29
CA MET A 116 -11.00 1.10 14.56
C MET A 116 -12.39 1.08 15.17
N SER A 117 -13.28 0.33 14.52
CA SER A 117 -14.68 0.16 14.92
C SER A 117 -14.94 -1.23 15.53
N GLY A 118 -13.88 -1.94 15.94
CA GLY A 118 -13.90 -3.33 16.35
C GLY A 118 -13.41 -3.58 17.78
N SER A 119 -12.82 -4.76 17.99
CA SER A 119 -12.32 -5.25 19.28
C SER A 119 -10.83 -4.98 19.51
N GLU A 120 -10.17 -4.28 18.58
CA GLU A 120 -8.74 -3.99 18.64
C GLU A 120 -8.40 -3.00 19.76
N THR A 121 -7.28 -3.24 20.42
CA THR A 121 -6.70 -2.35 21.41
C THR A 121 -5.98 -1.18 20.74
N TYR A 122 -5.79 -0.08 21.48
CA TYR A 122 -5.06 1.08 20.97
C TYR A 122 -3.63 0.72 20.51
N ASP A 123 -2.94 -0.14 21.25
CA ASP A 123 -1.57 -0.54 20.93
C ASP A 123 -1.53 -1.36 19.62
N GLU A 124 -2.49 -2.26 19.40
CA GLU A 124 -2.60 -2.99 18.13
C GLU A 124 -2.88 -2.04 16.94
N CYS A 125 -3.68 -1.00 17.16
CA CYS A 125 -3.92 0.03 16.14
C CYS A 125 -2.64 0.80 15.83
N LEU A 126 -1.87 1.14 16.87
CA LEU A 126 -0.62 1.88 16.75
C LEU A 126 0.39 1.06 15.95
N ASP A 127 0.58 -0.21 16.32
CA ASP A 127 1.47 -1.15 15.62
C ASP A 127 1.09 -1.28 14.15
N TYR A 128 -0.20 -1.41 13.84
CA TYR A 128 -0.69 -1.45 12.45
C TYR A 128 -0.29 -0.21 11.64
N PHE A 129 -0.44 1.00 12.20
CA PHE A 129 -0.08 2.22 11.49
C PHE A 129 1.44 2.44 11.42
N GLU A 130 2.20 2.02 12.42
CA GLU A 130 3.67 2.06 12.39
C GLU A 130 4.25 1.08 11.36
N ASP A 131 3.65 -0.10 11.21
CA ASP A 131 4.01 -1.05 10.14
C ASP A 131 3.74 -0.44 8.76
N LYS A 132 2.58 0.21 8.58
CA LYS A 132 2.28 0.94 7.34
C LYS A 132 3.28 2.06 7.08
N ARG A 133 3.63 2.84 8.12
CA ARG A 133 4.64 3.90 8.01
C ARG A 133 5.97 3.32 7.57
N THR A 134 6.42 2.25 8.20
CA THR A 134 7.67 1.56 7.87
C THR A 134 7.68 1.14 6.41
N ARG A 135 6.62 0.49 5.92
CA ARG A 135 6.52 0.06 4.52
C ARG A 135 6.59 1.23 3.53
N LEU A 136 5.89 2.33 3.81
CA LEU A 136 5.94 3.53 2.95
C LEU A 136 7.33 4.17 2.95
N LEU A 137 7.96 4.29 4.14
CA LEU A 137 9.32 4.82 4.25
C LEU A 137 10.33 3.93 3.53
N THR A 138 10.22 2.60 3.64
CA THR A 138 11.07 1.66 2.89
C THR A 138 10.92 1.88 1.39
N LEU A 139 9.70 2.00 0.86
CA LEU A 139 9.51 2.24 -0.57
C LEU A 139 10.10 3.58 -1.04
N LEU A 140 9.99 4.63 -0.22
CA LEU A 140 10.60 5.93 -0.47
C LEU A 140 12.13 5.85 -0.44
N ASP A 141 12.70 5.13 0.53
CA ASP A 141 14.14 4.90 0.65
C ASP A 141 14.69 4.15 -0.56
N GLU A 142 14.03 3.08 -0.99
CA GLU A 142 14.43 2.33 -2.19
C GLU A 142 14.40 3.20 -3.46
N SER A 143 13.39 4.04 -3.61
CA SER A 143 13.31 5.03 -4.70
C SER A 143 14.49 6.00 -4.70
N ILE A 144 14.85 6.51 -3.52
CA ILE A 144 15.97 7.45 -3.34
C ILE A 144 17.31 6.75 -3.62
N GLU A 145 17.51 5.54 -3.11
CA GLU A 145 18.73 4.75 -3.31
C GLU A 145 18.96 4.41 -4.78
N LEU A 146 17.90 4.07 -5.51
CA LEU A 146 17.95 3.74 -6.94
C LEU A 146 17.97 4.99 -7.83
N GLY A 147 17.67 6.17 -7.29
CA GLY A 147 17.49 7.39 -8.07
C GLY A 147 16.31 7.32 -9.04
N GLU A 148 15.31 6.48 -8.74
CA GLU A 148 14.11 6.28 -9.57
C GLU A 148 12.88 6.97 -8.97
N PRO A 149 12.17 7.83 -9.73
CA PRO A 149 10.94 8.45 -9.23
C PRO A 149 9.81 7.43 -9.04
N LEU A 150 8.96 7.65 -8.05
CA LEU A 150 7.77 6.81 -7.81
C LEU A 150 6.62 7.26 -8.68
N TYR A 151 5.86 6.33 -9.25
CA TYR A 151 4.56 6.64 -9.83
C TYR A 151 3.48 6.59 -8.75
N MET A 152 2.61 7.61 -8.70
CA MET A 152 1.53 7.71 -7.72
C MET A 152 0.19 7.92 -8.43
N SER A 153 -0.75 7.02 -8.17
CA SER A 153 -2.14 7.13 -8.59
C SER A 153 -2.98 7.55 -7.38
N ILE A 154 -3.32 8.83 -7.29
CA ILE A 154 -4.08 9.45 -6.18
C ILE A 154 -5.45 9.98 -6.60
#